data_AF-K1UFT9-F1
#
_entry.id   AF-K1UFT9-F1
#
_cell.length_a   1.000
_cell.length_b   1.000
_cell.length_c   1.000
_cell.angle_alpha   90.00
_cell.angle_beta   90.00
_cell.angle_gamma   90.00
#
_symmetry.space_group_name_H-M   'P 1'
#
loop_
_entity.id
_entity.type
_entity.pdbx_description
1 polymer ?
#
loop_
_entity_poly.entity_id
_entity_poly.type
_entity_poly.pdbx_seq_one_letter_code
_entity_poly.pdbx_strand_id
1 'polypeptide(L)'
;TALTGLSCSMNQLESLDLSKNTALTMLYCNSNLLTSMDISKNTALNIFICHDNPGDGSTFRVTTWDDLDIPMLFTKDDWVFNGQTISILYQNATGE
;
A
#
# COMPACT_ATOMS: atom_id res chain seq x y z
N THR A 1 -22.20 6.12 2.74
CA THR A 1 -21.19 6.83 3.56
C THR A 1 -19.83 6.55 3.00
N ALA A 2 -18.99 7.57 2.81
CA ALA A 2 -17.62 7.38 2.34
C ALA A 2 -16.72 6.95 3.51
N LEU A 3 -15.83 5.97 3.29
CA LEU A 3 -14.81 5.60 4.27
C LEU A 3 -13.65 6.58 4.21
N THR A 4 -13.22 7.07 5.37
CA THR A 4 -12.06 7.96 5.53
C THR A 4 -10.88 7.25 6.19
N GLY A 5 -11.12 6.17 6.94
CA GLY A 5 -10.07 5.33 7.50
C GLY A 5 -10.41 3.86 7.34
N LEU A 6 -9.39 3.05 7.04
CA LEU A 6 -9.49 1.60 6.99
C LEU A 6 -8.28 0.98 7.70
N SER A 7 -8.56 0.11 8.67
CA SER A 7 -7.58 -0.80 9.24
C SER A 7 -8.03 -2.22 8.97
N CYS A 8 -7.18 -2.97 8.27
CA CYS A 8 -7.35 -4.38 7.96
C CYS A 8 -6.05 -5.16 8.26
N SER A 9 -5.22 -4.62 9.14
CA SER A 9 -3.95 -5.21 9.55
C SER A 9 -4.13 -6.57 10.21
N MET A 10 -3.11 -7.42 10.14
CA MET A 10 -3.07 -8.73 10.80
C MET A 10 -4.21 -9.68 10.34
N ASN A 11 -4.41 -9.75 9.03
CA ASN A 11 -5.32 -10.70 8.41
C ASN A 11 -4.57 -11.59 7.41
N GLN A 12 -5.31 -12.32 6.59
CA GLN A 12 -4.78 -13.18 5.53
C GLN A 12 -5.25 -12.68 4.16
N LEU A 13 -5.32 -11.35 3.98
CA LEU A 13 -5.77 -10.76 2.73
C LEU A 13 -4.70 -10.95 1.65
N GLU A 14 -5.07 -11.64 0.58
CA GLU A 14 -4.23 -11.78 -0.62
C GLU A 14 -4.46 -10.63 -1.61
N SER A 15 -5.60 -9.93 -1.48
CA SER A 15 -5.94 -8.75 -2.29
C SER A 15 -6.78 -7.76 -1.49
N LEU A 16 -6.73 -6.49 -1.89
CA LEU A 16 -7.51 -5.41 -1.32
C LEU A 16 -7.91 -4.41 -2.42
N ASP A 17 -9.21 -4.30 -2.71
CA ASP A 17 -9.74 -3.32 -3.67
C ASP A 17 -10.26 -2.07 -2.93
N LEU A 18 -9.60 -0.93 -3.17
CA LEU A 18 -9.94 0.37 -2.59
C LEU A 18 -10.45 1.37 -3.65
N SER A 19 -10.74 0.90 -4.87
CA SER A 19 -11.08 1.75 -6.03
C SER A 19 -12.33 2.61 -5.82
N LYS A 20 -13.22 2.22 -4.91
CA LYS A 20 -14.43 2.96 -4.54
C LYS A 20 -14.26 3.86 -3.31
N ASN A 21 -13.14 3.75 -2.61
CA ASN A 21 -12.88 4.46 -1.36
C ASN A 21 -12.01 5.70 -1.59
N THR A 22 -12.41 6.55 -2.54
CA THR A 22 -11.61 7.71 -3.00
C THR A 22 -11.43 8.79 -1.91
N ALA A 23 -12.25 8.79 -0.87
CA ALA A 23 -12.14 9.69 0.28
C ALA A 23 -11.24 9.15 1.42
N LEU A 24 -10.57 8.01 1.22
CA LEU A 24 -9.74 7.39 2.23
C LEU A 24 -8.51 8.27 2.52
N THR A 25 -8.30 8.62 3.78
CA THR A 25 -7.13 9.38 4.25
C THR A 25 -6.14 8.47 4.98
N MET A 26 -6.63 7.44 5.68
CA MET A 26 -5.77 6.49 6.41
C MET A 26 -5.99 5.04 5.98
N LEU A 27 -4.90 4.35 5.66
CA LEU A 27 -4.88 2.92 5.36
C LEU A 27 -3.82 2.19 6.17
N TYR A 28 -4.26 1.23 6.98
CA TYR A 28 -3.40 0.25 7.63
C TYR A 28 -3.74 -1.14 7.08
N CYS A 29 -2.80 -1.74 6.35
CA CYS A 29 -2.94 -3.07 5.74
C CYS A 29 -1.71 -3.96 5.98
N ASN A 30 -0.88 -3.60 6.97
CA ASN A 30 0.30 -4.36 7.36
C ASN A 30 -0.05 -5.78 7.83
N SER A 31 0.93 -6.68 7.74
CA SER A 31 0.81 -8.07 8.21
C SER A 31 -0.35 -8.80 7.53
N ASN A 32 -0.31 -8.88 6.21
CA ASN A 32 -1.24 -9.61 5.35
C ASN A 32 -0.46 -10.47 4.34
N LEU A 33 -1.13 -10.99 3.31
CA LEU A 33 -0.55 -11.78 2.22
C LEU A 33 -0.55 -11.01 0.90
N LEU A 34 -0.55 -9.67 0.96
CA LEU A 34 -0.62 -8.83 -0.23
C LEU A 34 0.69 -8.91 -1.01
N THR A 35 0.59 -9.00 -2.33
CA THR A 35 1.76 -9.04 -3.23
C THR A 35 2.03 -7.68 -3.88
N SER A 36 1.03 -6.82 -3.91
CA SER A 36 1.08 -5.45 -4.39
C SER A 36 -0.04 -4.61 -3.78
N MET A 37 -0.01 -3.31 -4.03
CA MET A 37 -1.07 -2.38 -3.66
C MET A 37 -1.32 -1.37 -4.77
N ASP A 38 -2.58 -1.14 -5.11
CA ASP A 38 -2.99 -0.02 -5.97
C ASP A 38 -3.78 0.99 -5.14
N ILE A 39 -3.19 2.16 -4.93
CA ILE A 39 -3.80 3.31 -4.26
C ILE A 39 -3.92 4.51 -5.21
N SER A 40 -3.84 4.29 -6.53
CA SER A 40 -3.91 5.35 -7.55
C SER A 40 -5.21 6.15 -7.53
N LYS A 41 -6.29 5.58 -6.98
CA LYS A 41 -7.59 6.26 -6.82
C LYS A 41 -7.80 6.89 -5.45
N ASN A 42 -6.87 6.68 -4.50
CA ASN A 42 -6.99 7.13 -3.12
C ASN A 42 -6.09 8.35 -2.88
N THR A 43 -6.23 9.38 -3.73
CA THR A 43 -5.38 10.60 -3.73
C THR A 43 -5.46 11.44 -2.46
N ALA A 44 -6.45 11.18 -1.60
CA ALA A 44 -6.59 11.81 -0.29
C ALA A 44 -5.77 11.11 0.82
N LEU A 45 -5.09 10.00 0.52
CA LEU A 45 -4.30 9.25 1.51
C LEU A 45 -3.15 10.11 2.03
N ASN A 46 -3.09 10.23 3.35
CA ASN A 46 -1.99 10.87 4.07
C ASN A 46 -1.18 9.89 4.93
N ILE A 47 -1.77 8.72 5.25
CA ILE A 47 -1.13 7.65 6.01
C ILE A 47 -1.37 6.33 5.28
N PHE A 48 -0.28 5.62 4.98
CA PHE A 48 -0.31 4.32 4.33
C PHE A 48 0.75 3.40 4.95
N ILE A 49 0.30 2.37 5.65
CA ILE A 49 1.15 1.42 6.36
C ILE A 49 0.92 -0.01 5.85
N CYS A 50 1.91 -0.60 5.19
CA CYS A 50 1.78 -1.88 4.49
C CYS A 50 2.94 -2.88 4.73
N HIS A 51 3.80 -2.66 5.73
CA HIS A 51 4.89 -3.59 6.06
C HIS A 51 4.38 -5.01 6.37
N ASP A 52 5.30 -5.97 6.44
CA ASP A 52 5.01 -7.39 6.69
C ASP A 52 4.02 -8.01 5.70
N ASN A 53 4.07 -7.57 4.44
CA ASN A 53 3.44 -8.25 3.33
C ASN A 53 4.52 -8.92 2.46
N PRO A 54 4.25 -10.10 1.86
CA PRO A 54 5.25 -10.87 1.14
C PRO A 54 5.74 -10.20 -0.15
N GLY A 55 4.96 -9.29 -0.74
CA GLY A 55 5.27 -8.79 -2.08
C GLY A 55 5.30 -9.93 -3.10
N ASP A 56 6.15 -9.83 -4.12
CA ASP A 56 6.48 -10.96 -5.01
C ASP A 56 7.57 -11.89 -4.44
N GLY A 57 7.88 -11.79 -3.14
CA GLY A 57 9.00 -12.47 -2.47
C GLY A 57 10.31 -11.67 -2.47
N SER A 58 10.34 -10.52 -3.14
CA SER A 58 11.49 -9.61 -3.15
C SER A 58 11.11 -8.13 -3.17
N THR A 59 10.00 -7.80 -3.81
CA THR A 59 9.53 -6.43 -4.02
C THR A 59 8.06 -6.35 -3.71
N PHE A 60 7.65 -5.34 -2.95
CA PHE A 60 6.26 -4.94 -2.80
C PHE A 60 6.01 -3.70 -3.66
N ARG A 61 5.19 -3.85 -4.70
CA ARG A 61 4.87 -2.74 -5.61
C ARG A 61 3.67 -1.96 -5.13
N VAL A 62 3.81 -0.64 -5.12
CA VAL A 62 2.74 0.30 -4.79
C VAL A 62 2.50 1.20 -5.99
N THR A 63 1.34 1.06 -6.61
CA THR A 63 0.90 1.97 -7.67
C THR A 63 0.22 3.19 -7.02
N THR A 64 0.76 4.38 -7.28
CA THR A 64 0.23 5.66 -6.78
C THR A 64 -0.40 6.49 -7.88
N TRP A 65 -0.91 7.67 -7.53
CA TRP A 65 -1.34 8.68 -8.49
C TRP A 65 -0.13 9.33 -9.21
N ASP A 66 -0.42 10.14 -10.22
CA ASP A 66 0.58 10.68 -11.16
C ASP A 66 1.62 11.62 -10.54
N ASP A 67 1.36 12.09 -9.33
CA ASP A 67 2.25 12.95 -8.57
C ASP A 67 3.01 12.13 -7.54
N LEU A 68 4.32 11.97 -7.74
CA LEU A 68 5.22 11.23 -6.85
C LEU A 68 5.52 11.96 -5.53
N ASP A 69 4.76 13.00 -5.17
CA ASP A 69 4.72 13.57 -3.83
C ASP A 69 4.11 12.57 -2.83
N ILE A 70 4.85 11.49 -2.57
CA ILE A 70 4.50 10.43 -1.64
C ILE A 70 4.56 11.02 -0.22
N PRO A 71 3.43 11.06 0.52
CA PRO A 71 3.38 11.64 1.85
C PRO A 71 4.42 11.06 2.80
N MET A 72 4.84 11.86 3.79
CA MET A 72 5.89 11.48 4.74
C MET A 72 5.54 10.22 5.55
N LEU A 73 4.25 9.97 5.78
CA LEU A 73 3.75 8.85 6.61
C LEU A 73 3.38 7.61 5.81
N PHE A 74 3.94 7.45 4.62
CA PHE A 74 3.84 6.23 3.83
C PHE A 74 4.99 5.29 4.21
N THR A 75 4.75 3.99 4.22
CA THR A 75 5.84 2.99 4.35
C THR A 75 6.84 3.19 3.21
N LYS A 76 8.09 3.49 3.52
CA LYS A 76 9.16 3.70 2.53
C LYS A 76 10.38 2.81 2.78
N ASP A 77 10.48 2.29 3.99
CA ASP A 77 11.58 1.41 4.38
C ASP A 77 11.27 -0.02 3.97
N ASP A 78 12.31 -0.72 3.52
CA ASP A 78 12.29 -2.16 3.29
C ASP A 78 11.98 -2.88 4.61
N TRP A 79 11.31 -4.04 4.50
CA TRP A 79 11.03 -4.91 5.65
C TRP A 79 11.52 -6.33 5.39
N VAL A 80 11.58 -7.14 6.44
CA VAL A 80 11.94 -8.56 6.34
C VAL A 80 10.69 -9.41 6.49
N PHE A 81 10.41 -10.26 5.51
CA PHE A 81 9.32 -11.24 5.55
C PHE A 81 9.90 -12.64 5.35
N ASN A 82 9.66 -13.55 6.30
CA ASN A 82 10.20 -14.92 6.29
C ASN A 82 11.71 -15.02 6.00
N GLY A 83 12.49 -14.06 6.51
CA GLY A 83 13.94 -14.01 6.32
C GLY A 83 14.42 -13.45 4.98
N GLN A 84 13.50 -13.00 4.11
CA GLN A 84 13.81 -12.28 2.88
C GLN A 84 13.56 -10.78 3.05
N THR A 85 14.46 -9.94 2.56
CA THR A 85 14.22 -8.51 2.44
C THR A 85 13.21 -8.26 1.33
N ILE A 86 12.17 -7.50 1.64
CA ILE A 86 11.17 -7.01 0.70
C ILE A 86 11.41 -5.52 0.52
N SER A 87 11.84 -5.14 -0.68
CA SER A 87 12.01 -3.75 -1.05
C SER A 87 10.70 -3.13 -1.51
N ILE A 88 10.45 -1.88 -1.14
CA ILE A 88 9.25 -1.18 -1.59
C ILE A 88 9.51 -0.39 -2.86
N LEU A 89 8.67 -0.61 -3.88
CA LEU A 89 8.76 0.10 -5.15
C LEU A 89 7.47 0.89 -5.39
N TYR A 90 7.59 2.20 -5.30
CA TYR A 90 6.54 3.12 -5.73
C TYR A 90 6.61 3.34 -7.24
N GLN A 91 5.48 3.22 -7.91
CA GLN A 91 5.36 3.45 -9.34
C GLN A 91 4.10 4.26 -9.65
N ASN A 92 4.18 5.04 -10.71
CA ASN A 92 3.05 5.80 -11.21
C ASN A 92 2.05 4.89 -11.95
N ALA A 93 0.75 5.16 -11.80
CA ALA A 93 -0.31 4.53 -12.60
C ALA A 93 -0.21 4.84 -14.11
N THR A 94 0.38 5.97 -14.49
CA THR A 94 0.77 6.25 -15.87
C THR A 94 2.23 5.80 -16.05
N GLY A 95 2.44 4.72 -16.82
CA GLY A 95 3.76 4.10 -17.01
C GLY A 95 4.70 4.90 -17.91
N GLU A 96 5.07 6.12 -17.48
CA GLU A 96 6.18 6.90 -18.06
C GLU A 96 7.48 6.73 -17.27
#